data_AF-A0A9E4CS21-F1
#
_entry.id   AF-A0A9E4CS21-F1
#
_cell.length_a   1.000
_cell.length_b   1.000
_cell.length_c   1.000
_cell.angle_alpha   90.00
_cell.angle_beta   90.00
_cell.angle_gamma   90.00
#
_symmetry.space_group_name_H-M   'P 1'
#
loop_
_entity.id
_entity.type
_entity.pdbx_description
1 polymer ?
#
loop_
_entity_poly.entity_id
_entity_poly.type
_entity_poly.pdbx_seq_one_letter_code
_entity_poly.pdbx_strand_id
1 'polypeptide(L)'
;MRHADLPTALTFDDVLLVPQRSDVRSRSEVDTTGRLTPLISLAVPIVAANMDTVTEWQMAISMAQAGGIGIIHRFLTIEEQAAQVGKVKRAESHVIEHPWTIGPDESIRNMLAQLEERGVNGLPVVAPDDVLLGLITRRDVVASGLEGTVRDFMTPRDQLVTGTLGTALEQARELMAQRRVEKLPLVDDDGRLAGLITMRDIAHLDLYPLATKDARGRLRVGAAI
;
A
#
# COMPACT_ATOMS: atom_id res chain seq x y z
N MET A 1 2.74 -51.87 24.07
CA MET A 1 2.14 -51.64 22.74
C MET A 1 2.94 -52.45 21.72
N ARG A 2 2.29 -53.33 20.96
CA ARG A 2 2.97 -54.07 19.88
C ARG A 2 3.15 -53.12 18.70
N HIS A 3 4.32 -53.11 18.06
CA HIS A 3 4.69 -52.25 16.92
C HIS A 3 3.77 -52.33 15.67
N ALA A 4 2.70 -53.13 15.70
CA ALA A 4 1.92 -53.51 14.52
C ALA A 4 0.76 -52.55 14.15
N ASP A 5 0.43 -51.56 14.99
CA ASP A 5 -0.77 -50.72 14.80
C ASP A 5 -0.47 -49.20 14.66
N LEU A 6 0.77 -48.80 14.35
CA LEU A 6 1.07 -47.40 14.07
C LEU A 6 0.72 -47.05 12.62
N PRO A 7 -0.12 -46.02 12.37
CA PRO A 7 -0.43 -45.60 11.01
C PRO A 7 0.84 -45.10 10.31
N THR A 8 1.02 -45.48 9.05
CA THR A 8 2.13 -45.02 8.21
C THR A 8 2.06 -43.50 8.06
N ALA A 9 3.13 -42.81 8.46
CA ALA A 9 3.32 -41.39 8.22
C ALA A 9 4.28 -41.21 7.04
N LEU A 10 3.92 -40.35 6.10
CA LEU A 10 4.71 -40.04 4.91
C LEU A 10 5.14 -38.58 4.93
N THR A 11 6.30 -38.30 4.37
CA THR A 11 6.84 -36.97 4.08
C THR A 11 6.77 -36.69 2.57
N PHE A 12 7.19 -35.49 2.14
CA PHE A 12 7.20 -35.14 0.71
C PHE A 12 8.17 -36.01 -0.11
N ASP A 13 9.27 -36.47 0.48
CA ASP A 13 10.30 -37.25 -0.22
C ASP A 13 9.89 -38.73 -0.41
N ASP A 14 8.88 -39.19 0.33
CA ASP A 14 8.38 -40.57 0.27
C ASP A 14 7.45 -40.82 -0.93
N VAL A 15 6.99 -39.78 -1.62
CA VAL A 15 5.97 -39.85 -2.66
C VAL A 15 6.32 -39.02 -3.90
N LEU A 16 5.73 -39.37 -5.04
CA LEU A 16 5.84 -38.61 -6.29
C LEU A 16 4.48 -38.50 -6.98
N LEU A 17 4.29 -37.43 -7.74
CA LEU A 17 3.11 -37.27 -8.59
C LEU A 17 3.30 -38.01 -9.91
N VAL A 18 2.41 -38.95 -10.22
CA VAL A 18 2.40 -39.66 -11.51
C VAL A 18 1.80 -38.74 -12.58
N PRO A 19 2.54 -38.35 -13.63
CA PRO A 19 2.03 -37.47 -14.67
C PRO A 19 0.80 -38.05 -15.37
N GLN A 20 -0.18 -37.21 -15.68
CA GLN A 20 -1.37 -37.56 -16.45
C GLN A 20 -1.51 -36.62 -17.65
N ARG A 21 -2.26 -37.04 -18.66
CA ARG A 21 -2.55 -36.20 -19.83
C ARG A 21 -3.40 -35.00 -19.39
N SER A 22 -3.00 -33.81 -19.82
CA SER A 22 -3.71 -32.55 -19.59
C SER A 22 -4.00 -31.86 -20.93
N ASP A 23 -5.10 -31.12 -21.00
CA ASP A 23 -5.45 -30.28 -22.16
C ASP A 23 -4.86 -28.86 -22.04
N VAL A 24 -4.17 -28.56 -20.94
CA VAL A 24 -3.43 -27.31 -20.74
C VAL A 24 -2.35 -27.16 -21.81
N ARG A 25 -2.44 -26.08 -22.60
CA ARG A 25 -1.53 -25.83 -23.73
C ARG A 25 -0.35 -24.97 -23.34
N SER A 26 -0.51 -24.13 -22.31
CA SER A 26 0.53 -23.23 -21.81
C SER A 26 0.51 -23.18 -20.29
N ARG A 27 1.68 -22.96 -19.68
CA ARG A 27 1.81 -22.74 -18.22
C ARG A 27 0.98 -21.55 -17.74
N SER A 28 0.76 -20.56 -18.60
CA SER A 28 -0.05 -19.38 -18.31
C SER A 28 -1.55 -19.66 -18.14
N GLU A 29 -2.02 -20.84 -18.55
CA GLU A 29 -3.44 -21.25 -18.38
C GLU A 29 -3.70 -21.88 -17.01
N VAL A 30 -2.64 -22.17 -16.23
CA VAL A 30 -2.77 -22.79 -14.91
C VAL A 30 -3.09 -21.74 -13.87
N ASP A 31 -4.25 -21.87 -13.23
CA ASP A 31 -4.62 -21.08 -12.06
C ASP A 31 -4.10 -21.74 -10.78
N THR A 32 -3.21 -21.03 -10.08
CA THR A 32 -2.67 -21.48 -8.79
C THR A 32 -3.43 -20.95 -7.58
N THR A 33 -4.54 -20.23 -7.80
CA THR A 33 -5.29 -19.57 -6.72
C THR A 33 -5.67 -20.55 -5.62
N GLY A 34 -5.25 -20.23 -4.40
CA GLY A 34 -5.52 -21.03 -3.20
C GLY A 34 -6.30 -20.24 -2.17
N ARG A 35 -7.11 -20.93 -1.34
CA ARG A 35 -7.82 -20.30 -0.21
C ARG A 35 -6.98 -20.41 1.06
N LEU A 36 -6.63 -19.26 1.63
CA LEU A 36 -5.98 -19.18 2.93
C LEU A 36 -6.99 -19.27 4.07
N THR A 37 -8.12 -18.56 3.92
CA THR A 37 -9.24 -18.59 4.86
C THR A 37 -10.55 -18.65 4.08
N PRO A 38 -11.72 -18.85 4.74
CA PRO A 38 -13.00 -18.79 4.05
C PRO A 38 -13.24 -17.48 3.29
N LEU A 39 -12.61 -16.37 3.71
CA LEU A 39 -12.80 -15.03 3.15
C LEU A 39 -11.59 -14.50 2.37
N ILE A 40 -10.47 -15.24 2.33
CA ILE A 40 -9.22 -14.77 1.74
C ILE A 40 -8.67 -15.83 0.80
N SER A 41 -8.59 -15.46 -0.48
CA SER A 41 -7.88 -16.20 -1.52
C SER A 41 -6.57 -15.50 -1.85
N LEU A 42 -5.57 -16.28 -2.23
CA LEU A 42 -4.26 -15.83 -2.69
C LEU A 42 -4.09 -16.29 -4.15
N ALA A 43 -3.72 -15.39 -5.05
CA ALA A 43 -3.40 -15.77 -6.43
C ALA A 43 -2.18 -16.70 -6.49
N VAL A 44 -1.23 -16.48 -5.57
CA VAL A 44 -0.06 -17.32 -5.35
C VAL A 44 -0.18 -17.93 -3.94
N PRO A 45 -0.35 -19.25 -3.78
CA PRO A 45 -0.66 -19.89 -2.50
C PRO A 45 0.59 -20.05 -1.62
N ILE A 46 1.35 -18.97 -1.45
CA ILE A 46 2.58 -18.90 -0.68
C ILE A 46 2.40 -17.89 0.46
N VAL A 47 2.70 -18.35 1.68
CA VAL A 47 2.63 -17.57 2.91
C VAL A 47 4.04 -17.48 3.49
N ALA A 48 4.53 -16.26 3.73
CA ALA A 48 5.80 -16.09 4.43
C ALA A 48 5.64 -16.39 5.93
N ALA A 49 6.59 -17.16 6.46
CA ALA A 49 6.57 -17.62 7.84
C ALA A 49 6.63 -16.45 8.84
N ASN A 50 5.95 -16.61 9.98
CA ASN A 50 5.85 -15.63 11.06
C ASN A 50 7.08 -15.60 11.98
N MET A 51 8.27 -15.50 11.39
CA MET A 51 9.55 -15.48 12.10
C MET A 51 10.19 -14.09 12.02
N ASP A 52 10.89 -13.69 13.08
CA ASP A 52 11.64 -12.42 13.17
C ASP A 52 12.65 -12.22 12.05
N THR A 53 13.34 -13.30 11.67
CA THR A 53 14.33 -13.31 10.59
C THR A 53 13.71 -13.39 9.19
N VAL A 54 12.39 -13.51 9.08
CA VAL A 54 11.69 -13.73 7.81
C VAL A 54 10.74 -12.59 7.49
N THR A 55 9.80 -12.28 8.39
CA THR A 55 8.65 -11.44 8.06
C THR A 55 8.46 -10.24 8.98
N GLU A 56 9.03 -9.12 8.55
CA GLU A 56 8.61 -7.77 8.92
C GLU A 56 7.85 -7.09 7.76
N TRP A 57 7.53 -5.80 7.89
CA TRP A 57 6.73 -5.02 6.96
C TRP A 57 7.22 -5.09 5.50
N GLN A 58 8.54 -5.10 5.25
CA GLN A 58 9.08 -5.17 3.88
C GLN A 58 8.74 -6.51 3.19
N MET A 59 8.92 -7.61 3.92
CA MET A 59 8.58 -8.95 3.41
C MET A 59 7.08 -9.08 3.21
N ALA A 60 6.28 -8.59 4.16
CA ALA A 60 4.82 -8.63 4.06
C ALA A 60 4.29 -7.86 2.84
N ILE A 61 4.84 -6.68 2.55
CA ILE A 61 4.53 -5.92 1.32
C ILE A 61 4.88 -6.73 0.08
N SER A 62 6.11 -7.26 0.01
CA SER A 62 6.62 -7.98 -1.16
C SER A 62 5.78 -9.23 -1.44
N MET A 63 5.44 -9.99 -0.40
CA MET A 63 4.59 -11.17 -0.52
C MET A 63 3.18 -10.81 -0.99
N ALA A 64 2.58 -9.76 -0.41
CA ALA A 64 1.26 -9.32 -0.82
C ALA A 64 1.25 -8.84 -2.28
N GLN A 65 2.26 -8.09 -2.72
CA GLN A 65 2.42 -7.64 -4.11
C GLN A 65 2.58 -8.79 -5.10
N ALA A 66 3.30 -9.84 -4.71
CA ALA A 66 3.49 -11.06 -5.51
C ALA A 66 2.23 -11.97 -5.54
N GLY A 67 1.17 -11.63 -4.80
CA GLY A 67 -0.07 -12.40 -4.73
C GLY A 67 -0.12 -13.49 -3.67
N GLY A 68 0.89 -13.53 -2.79
CA GLY A 68 0.90 -14.29 -1.54
C GLY A 68 0.49 -13.41 -0.35
N ILE A 69 1.00 -13.73 0.84
CA ILE A 69 0.83 -12.90 2.04
C ILE A 69 1.97 -13.11 3.03
N GLY A 70 2.33 -12.06 3.79
CA GLY A 70 3.23 -12.18 4.93
C GLY A 70 2.49 -12.14 6.26
N ILE A 71 3.00 -12.91 7.23
CA ILE A 71 2.52 -12.90 8.62
C ILE A 71 3.61 -12.29 9.50
N ILE A 72 3.35 -11.12 10.08
CA ILE A 72 4.29 -10.44 10.98
C ILE A 72 4.47 -11.28 12.25
N HIS A 73 5.71 -11.51 12.65
CA HIS A 73 6.05 -12.27 13.86
C HIS A 73 5.62 -11.55 15.16
N ARG A 74 5.62 -12.27 16.28
CA ARG A 74 5.18 -11.76 17.61
C ARG A 74 6.32 -11.31 18.54
N PHE A 75 7.56 -11.31 18.07
CA PHE A 75 8.73 -10.89 18.86
C PHE A 75 8.93 -9.37 18.81
N LEU A 76 7.83 -8.62 19.02
CA LEU A 76 7.74 -7.18 19.03
C LEU A 76 6.82 -6.76 20.18
N THR A 77 6.92 -5.51 20.63
CA THR A 77 5.84 -4.93 21.43
C THR A 77 4.56 -4.81 20.61
N ILE A 78 3.42 -4.66 21.28
CA ILE A 78 2.11 -4.51 20.62
C ILE A 78 2.14 -3.29 19.69
N GLU A 79 2.74 -2.19 20.16
CA GLU A 79 2.87 -0.93 19.45
C GLU A 79 3.74 -1.08 18.19
N GLU A 80 4.87 -1.77 18.29
CA GLU A 80 5.76 -2.04 17.15
C GLU A 80 5.08 -2.94 16.12
N GLN A 81 4.41 -4.02 16.54
CA GLN A 81 3.71 -4.92 15.63
C GLN A 81 2.56 -4.20 14.92
N ALA A 82 1.82 -3.35 15.64
CA ALA A 82 0.78 -2.50 15.05
C ALA A 82 1.38 -1.48 14.06
N ALA A 83 2.53 -0.88 14.36
CA ALA A 83 3.23 0.02 13.45
C ALA A 83 3.67 -0.68 12.16
N GLN A 84 4.18 -1.92 12.27
CA GLN A 84 4.54 -2.78 11.14
C GLN A 84 3.33 -3.06 10.24
N VAL A 85 2.20 -3.47 10.82
CA VAL A 85 0.93 -3.63 10.09
C VAL A 85 0.53 -2.32 9.41
N GLY A 86 0.60 -1.20 10.11
CA GLY A 86 0.29 0.12 9.58
C GLY A 86 1.15 0.50 8.37
N LYS A 87 2.44 0.16 8.36
CA LYS A 87 3.32 0.35 7.19
C LYS A 87 2.83 -0.45 5.98
N VAL A 88 2.46 -1.72 6.16
CA VAL A 88 1.94 -2.55 5.05
C VAL A 88 0.62 -2.01 4.52
N LYS A 89 -0.30 -1.62 5.41
CA LYS A 89 -1.61 -1.08 5.02
C LYS A 89 -1.53 0.27 4.30
N ARG A 90 -0.45 1.02 4.47
CA ARG A 90 -0.19 2.31 3.80
C ARG A 90 0.72 2.18 2.58
N ALA A 91 1.31 1.01 2.33
CA ALA A 91 2.25 0.81 1.23
C ALA A 91 1.57 0.93 -0.14
N GLU A 92 0.30 0.53 -0.22
CA GLU A 92 -0.57 0.73 -1.38
C GLU A 92 -2.00 0.96 -0.92
N SER A 93 -2.71 1.85 -1.61
CA SER A 93 -4.17 2.03 -1.50
C SER A 93 -4.69 2.63 -2.80
N HIS A 94 -5.94 2.34 -3.19
CA HIS A 94 -6.57 3.08 -4.29
C HIS A 94 -6.76 4.56 -3.93
N VAL A 95 -7.10 4.81 -2.66
CA VAL A 95 -7.33 6.13 -2.08
C VAL A 95 -6.68 6.17 -0.70
N ILE A 96 -5.85 7.17 -0.45
CA ILE A 96 -5.31 7.43 0.89
C ILE A 96 -6.35 8.28 1.63
N GLU A 97 -7.13 7.67 2.52
CA GLU A 97 -8.22 8.34 3.27
C GLU A 97 -7.69 9.42 4.24
N HIS A 98 -6.57 9.13 4.93
CA HIS A 98 -5.95 10.05 5.88
C HIS A 98 -4.52 10.37 5.43
N PRO A 99 -4.36 11.19 4.39
CA PRO A 99 -3.03 11.60 3.94
C PRO A 99 -2.36 12.45 5.03
N TRP A 100 -1.05 12.33 5.13
CA TRP A 100 -0.27 13.24 5.96
C TRP A 100 -0.41 14.66 5.44
N THR A 101 -0.79 15.59 6.30
CA THR A 101 -0.97 17.01 5.96
C THR A 101 0.10 17.88 6.63
N ILE A 102 0.13 19.14 6.22
CA ILE A 102 0.98 20.18 6.80
C ILE A 102 0.23 21.51 6.86
N GLY A 103 0.53 22.33 7.86
CA GLY A 103 0.02 23.69 7.96
C GLY A 103 0.73 24.65 7.00
N PRO A 104 0.06 25.74 6.56
CA PRO A 104 0.65 26.70 5.62
C PRO A 104 1.79 27.53 6.22
N ASP A 105 1.78 27.74 7.53
CA ASP A 105 2.76 28.62 8.21
C ASP A 105 3.97 27.82 8.75
N GLU A 106 4.03 26.52 8.46
CA GLU A 106 5.15 25.66 8.80
C GLU A 106 6.39 26.04 7.98
N SER A 107 7.59 25.95 8.58
CA SER A 107 8.83 26.24 7.85
C SER A 107 9.16 25.15 6.84
N ILE A 108 9.78 25.54 5.72
CA ILE A 108 10.23 24.57 4.70
C ILE A 108 11.23 23.55 5.28
N ARG A 109 12.06 23.96 6.24
CA ARG A 109 13.01 23.07 6.92
C ARG A 109 12.30 21.97 7.72
N ASN A 110 11.27 22.33 8.49
CA ASN A 110 10.48 21.35 9.23
C ASN A 110 9.72 20.41 8.29
N MET A 111 9.19 20.96 7.19
CA MET A 111 8.55 20.16 6.16
C MET A 111 9.50 19.08 5.60
N LEU A 112 10.75 19.43 5.27
CA LEU A 112 11.71 18.47 4.73
C LEU A 112 11.95 17.31 5.69
N ALA A 113 12.10 17.58 6.99
CA ALA A 113 12.24 16.55 8.02
C ALA A 113 11.01 15.64 8.06
N GLN A 114 9.79 16.20 7.99
CA GLN A 114 8.55 15.41 7.96
C GLN A 114 8.44 14.54 6.70
N LEU A 115 8.87 15.02 5.53
CA LEU A 115 8.89 14.23 4.30
C LEU A 115 9.80 13.00 4.44
N GLU A 116 10.99 13.19 5.02
CA GLU A 116 11.98 12.13 5.21
C GLU A 116 11.53 11.10 6.25
N GLU A 117 11.05 11.57 7.40
CA GLU A 117 10.52 10.71 8.47
C GLU A 117 9.36 9.84 7.97
N ARG A 118 8.44 10.44 7.21
CA ARG A 118 7.22 9.76 6.72
C ARG A 118 7.44 9.00 5.42
N GLY A 119 8.57 9.18 4.75
CA GLY A 119 8.89 8.53 3.47
C GLY A 119 7.97 8.95 2.32
N VAL A 120 7.49 10.20 2.32
CA VAL A 120 6.58 10.74 1.29
C VAL A 120 7.22 11.91 0.54
N ASN A 121 6.81 12.12 -0.71
CA ASN A 121 7.39 13.16 -1.59
C ASN A 121 6.54 14.44 -1.69
N GLY A 122 5.49 14.57 -0.89
CA GLY A 122 4.65 15.76 -0.84
C GLY A 122 3.47 15.58 0.10
N LEU A 123 2.92 16.71 0.54
CA LEU A 123 1.88 16.80 1.55
C LEU A 123 0.79 17.78 1.06
N PRO A 124 -0.50 17.44 1.20
CA PRO A 124 -1.56 18.43 1.14
C PRO A 124 -1.39 19.48 2.24
N VAL A 125 -1.57 20.74 1.88
CA VAL A 125 -1.54 21.87 2.80
C VAL A 125 -2.96 22.18 3.21
N VAL A 126 -3.25 22.14 4.51
CA VAL A 126 -4.60 22.33 5.04
C VAL A 126 -4.64 23.44 6.08
N ALA A 127 -5.79 24.10 6.18
CA ALA A 127 -6.11 25.01 7.26
C ALA A 127 -6.41 24.22 8.56
N PRO A 128 -6.48 24.89 9.73
CA PRO A 128 -6.83 24.24 11.00
C PRO A 128 -8.19 23.52 11.02
N ASP A 129 -9.09 23.83 10.09
CA ASP A 129 -10.41 23.24 9.90
C ASP A 129 -10.46 22.21 8.75
N ASP A 130 -9.29 21.69 8.35
CA ASP A 130 -9.06 20.69 7.29
C ASP A 130 -9.39 21.15 5.85
N VAL A 131 -9.69 22.43 5.65
CA VAL A 131 -9.88 23.00 4.30
C VAL A 131 -8.57 22.92 3.51
N LEU A 132 -8.64 22.36 2.31
CA LEU A 132 -7.48 22.21 1.44
C LEU A 132 -7.05 23.57 0.88
N LEU A 133 -5.85 24.03 1.27
CA LEU A 133 -5.26 25.29 0.83
C LEU A 133 -4.31 25.13 -0.36
N GLY A 134 -3.69 23.95 -0.49
CA GLY A 134 -2.68 23.72 -1.51
C GLY A 134 -2.04 22.35 -1.44
N LEU A 135 -1.00 22.15 -2.24
CA LEU A 135 -0.17 20.95 -2.26
C LEU A 135 1.28 21.39 -2.35
N ILE A 136 2.14 20.81 -1.52
CA ILE A 136 3.57 21.09 -1.56
C ILE A 136 4.35 19.79 -1.73
N THR A 137 5.38 19.81 -2.56
CA THR A 137 6.19 18.64 -2.92
C THR A 137 7.66 18.85 -2.59
N ARG A 138 8.43 17.76 -2.61
CA ARG A 138 9.88 17.82 -2.40
C ARG A 138 10.58 18.73 -3.43
N ARG A 139 10.04 18.85 -4.65
CA ARG A 139 10.59 19.75 -5.67
C ARG A 139 10.50 21.21 -5.26
N ASP A 140 9.38 21.60 -4.66
CA ASP A 140 9.11 22.97 -4.22
C ASP A 140 10.02 23.35 -3.05
N VAL A 141 10.23 22.42 -2.11
CA VAL A 141 11.18 22.53 -0.99
C VAL A 141 12.62 22.75 -1.46
N VAL A 142 13.06 22.04 -2.50
CA VAL A 142 14.41 22.22 -3.05
C VAL A 142 14.55 23.56 -3.76
N ALA A 143 13.50 23.99 -4.48
CA ALA A 143 13.49 25.26 -5.19
C ALA A 143 13.51 26.48 -4.25
N SER A 144 13.02 26.34 -3.00
CA SER A 144 13.00 27.43 -2.04
C SER A 144 14.35 27.79 -1.42
N GLY A 145 15.38 26.96 -1.62
CA GLY A 145 16.67 27.14 -0.92
C GLY A 145 16.60 26.86 0.58
N LEU A 146 15.55 26.17 1.06
CA LEU A 146 15.29 25.87 2.48
C LEU A 146 14.96 27.09 3.36
N GLU A 147 14.50 28.17 2.74
CA GLU A 147 14.03 29.38 3.41
C GLU A 147 12.51 29.59 3.19
N GLY A 148 11.87 30.36 4.07
CA GLY A 148 10.44 30.67 4.01
C GLY A 148 9.50 29.60 4.58
N THR A 149 8.21 29.77 4.29
CA THR A 149 7.11 28.93 4.78
C THR A 149 6.50 28.08 3.68
N VAL A 150 5.74 27.05 4.05
CA VAL A 150 4.99 26.20 3.12
C VAL A 150 4.09 27.05 2.21
N ARG A 151 3.43 28.09 2.73
CA ARG A 151 2.55 28.98 1.98
C ARG A 151 3.24 29.65 0.80
N ASP A 152 4.52 29.98 0.95
CA ASP A 152 5.27 30.74 -0.06
C ASP A 152 5.60 29.90 -1.30
N PHE A 153 5.67 28.56 -1.14
CA PHE A 153 6.15 27.64 -2.17
C PHE A 153 5.14 26.55 -2.57
N MET A 154 4.00 26.43 -1.88
CA MET A 154 2.97 25.47 -2.25
C MET A 154 2.31 25.83 -3.59
N THR A 155 1.78 24.81 -4.29
CA THR A 155 0.80 25.04 -5.35
C THR A 155 -0.54 25.39 -4.71
N PRO A 156 -1.08 26.59 -4.95
CA PRO A 156 -2.31 27.05 -4.28
C PRO A 156 -3.56 26.37 -4.83
N ARG A 157 -4.62 26.34 -4.02
CA ARG A 157 -5.87 25.61 -4.27
C ARG A 157 -6.53 25.87 -5.62
N ASP A 158 -6.44 27.09 -6.13
CA ASP A 158 -7.00 27.54 -7.42
C ASP A 158 -6.27 26.93 -8.63
N GLN A 159 -5.02 26.54 -8.45
CA GLN A 159 -4.19 25.87 -9.47
C GLN A 159 -4.21 24.35 -9.33
N LEU A 160 -4.76 23.84 -8.23
CA LEU A 160 -4.88 22.40 -8.00
C LEU A 160 -6.03 21.80 -8.78
N VAL A 161 -5.75 20.60 -9.26
CA VAL A 161 -6.77 19.69 -9.76
C VAL A 161 -7.18 18.81 -8.58
N THR A 162 -8.48 18.71 -8.32
CA THR A 162 -9.03 17.94 -7.19
C THR A 162 -10.12 16.98 -7.68
N GLY A 163 -10.23 15.84 -7.01
CA GLY A 163 -11.37 14.91 -7.16
C GLY A 163 -12.28 14.93 -5.95
N THR A 164 -13.25 14.01 -5.91
CA THR A 164 -14.10 13.72 -4.75
C THR A 164 -13.84 12.29 -4.28
N LEU A 165 -14.30 11.90 -3.08
CA LEU A 165 -14.19 10.51 -2.62
C LEU A 165 -14.83 9.48 -3.57
N GLY A 166 -15.80 9.90 -4.39
CA GLY A 166 -16.45 9.06 -5.39
C GLY A 166 -15.71 8.97 -6.73
N THR A 167 -14.59 9.69 -6.91
CA THR A 167 -13.83 9.67 -8.16
C THR A 167 -13.30 8.26 -8.43
N ALA A 168 -13.75 7.67 -9.55
CA ALA A 168 -13.27 6.38 -10.00
C ALA A 168 -11.78 6.42 -10.35
N LEU A 169 -11.06 5.33 -10.13
CA LEU A 169 -9.61 5.31 -10.34
C LEU A 169 -9.20 5.60 -11.79
N GLU A 170 -9.94 5.08 -12.77
CA GLU A 170 -9.68 5.36 -14.19
C GLU A 170 -9.88 6.85 -14.51
N GLN A 171 -10.92 7.46 -13.96
CA GLN A 171 -11.15 8.89 -14.10
C GLN A 171 -10.03 9.71 -13.44
N ALA A 172 -9.55 9.29 -12.26
CA ALA A 172 -8.41 9.90 -11.60
C ALA A 172 -7.14 9.78 -12.48
N ARG A 173 -6.86 8.59 -13.03
CA ARG A 173 -5.73 8.33 -13.93
C ARG A 173 -5.76 9.27 -15.14
N GLU A 174 -6.90 9.38 -15.81
CA GLU A 174 -7.07 10.27 -16.96
C GLU A 174 -6.87 11.74 -16.59
N LEU A 175 -7.51 12.19 -15.49
CA LEU A 175 -7.43 13.57 -15.02
C LEU A 175 -5.99 13.96 -14.66
N MET A 176 -5.29 13.08 -13.93
CA MET A 176 -3.89 13.27 -13.53
C MET A 176 -2.95 13.31 -14.73
N ALA A 177 -3.16 12.43 -15.72
CA ALA A 177 -2.38 12.40 -16.96
C ALA A 177 -2.59 13.67 -17.80
N GLN A 178 -3.84 14.10 -17.99
CA GLN A 178 -4.19 15.31 -18.75
C GLN A 178 -3.57 16.56 -18.14
N ARG A 179 -3.58 16.65 -16.80
CA ARG A 179 -3.07 17.79 -16.04
C ARG A 179 -1.59 17.67 -15.68
N ARG A 180 -0.97 16.53 -16.00
CA ARG A 180 0.44 16.20 -15.73
C ARG A 180 0.81 16.36 -14.25
N VAL A 181 -0.08 15.89 -13.36
CA VAL A 181 0.10 15.92 -11.90
C VAL A 181 0.28 14.52 -11.34
N GLU A 182 1.13 14.38 -10.33
CA GLU A 182 1.41 13.08 -9.69
C GLU A 182 0.50 12.76 -8.49
N LYS A 183 -0.20 13.77 -7.97
CA LYS A 183 -1.05 13.67 -6.79
C LYS A 183 -2.37 14.40 -7.04
N LEU A 184 -3.48 13.77 -6.67
CA LEU A 184 -4.84 14.27 -6.83
C LEU A 184 -5.50 14.28 -5.46
N PRO A 185 -5.54 15.44 -4.78
CA PRO A 185 -6.30 15.58 -3.55
C PRO A 185 -7.79 15.36 -3.80
N LEU A 186 -8.43 14.62 -2.92
CA LEU A 186 -9.88 14.42 -2.91
C LEU A 186 -10.47 15.32 -1.83
N VAL A 187 -11.50 16.08 -2.19
CA VAL A 187 -12.20 16.99 -1.27
C VAL A 187 -13.66 16.60 -1.11
N ASP A 188 -14.24 16.96 0.03
CA ASP A 188 -15.69 16.91 0.26
C ASP A 188 -16.39 18.17 -0.28
N ASP A 189 -17.71 18.25 -0.08
CA ASP A 189 -18.55 19.36 -0.54
C ASP A 189 -18.21 20.70 0.16
N ASP A 190 -17.62 20.65 1.36
CA ASP A 190 -17.16 21.82 2.11
C ASP A 190 -15.73 22.24 1.72
N GLY A 191 -15.08 21.51 0.81
CA GLY A 191 -13.71 21.76 0.37
C GLY A 191 -12.64 21.26 1.35
N ARG A 192 -13.01 20.43 2.33
CA ARG A 192 -12.06 19.78 3.24
C ARG A 192 -11.39 18.60 2.58
N LEU A 193 -10.15 18.33 2.99
CA LEU A 193 -9.38 17.21 2.47
C LEU A 193 -9.98 15.88 2.97
N ALA A 194 -10.52 15.11 2.03
CA ALA A 194 -11.15 13.82 2.28
C ALA A 194 -10.29 12.62 1.85
N GLY A 195 -9.24 12.85 1.05
CA GLY A 195 -8.29 11.82 0.68
C GLY A 195 -7.25 12.25 -0.35
N LEU A 196 -6.45 11.31 -0.83
CA LEU A 196 -5.41 11.55 -1.83
C LEU A 196 -5.22 10.34 -2.74
N ILE A 197 -5.17 10.55 -4.05
CA ILE A 197 -4.76 9.54 -5.04
C ILE A 197 -3.39 9.92 -5.59
N THR A 198 -2.51 8.94 -5.77
CA THR A 198 -1.18 9.15 -6.34
C THR A 198 -0.95 8.34 -7.61
N MET A 199 -0.18 8.89 -8.56
CA MET A 199 0.19 8.16 -9.78
C MET A 199 1.02 6.91 -9.46
N ARG A 200 1.76 6.92 -8.33
CA ARG A 200 2.50 5.76 -7.86
C ARG A 200 1.54 4.61 -7.52
N ASP A 201 0.49 4.88 -6.75
CA ASP A 201 -0.49 3.85 -6.38
C ASP A 201 -1.22 3.29 -7.61
N ILE A 202 -1.52 4.16 -8.57
CA ILE A 202 -2.09 3.76 -9.86
C ILE A 202 -1.12 2.86 -10.62
N ALA A 203 0.15 3.23 -10.75
CA ALA A 203 1.16 2.42 -11.44
C ALA A 203 1.41 1.07 -10.76
N HIS A 204 1.30 1.00 -9.44
CA HIS A 204 1.45 -0.24 -8.69
C HIS A 204 0.37 -1.28 -9.03
N LEU A 205 -0.83 -0.87 -9.44
CA LEU A 205 -1.86 -1.81 -9.90
C LEU A 205 -1.47 -2.51 -11.19
N ASP A 206 -0.80 -1.79 -12.09
CA ASP A 206 -0.32 -2.34 -13.35
C ASP A 206 0.91 -3.24 -13.13
N LEU A 207 1.78 -2.88 -12.17
CA LEU A 207 2.98 -3.65 -11.82
C LEU A 207 2.68 -4.93 -11.02
N TYR A 208 1.66 -4.91 -10.17
CA TYR A 208 1.31 -6.01 -9.26
C TYR A 208 -0.15 -6.46 -9.46
N PRO A 209 -0.49 -7.03 -10.63
CA PRO A 209 -1.87 -7.40 -10.96
C PRO A 209 -2.42 -8.54 -10.10
N LEU A 210 -1.53 -9.35 -9.51
CA LEU A 210 -1.89 -10.46 -8.63
C LEU A 210 -1.93 -10.07 -7.15
N ALA A 211 -1.73 -8.79 -6.82
CA ALA A 211 -1.54 -8.36 -5.44
C ALA A 211 -2.74 -8.73 -4.53
N THR A 212 -2.43 -9.28 -3.36
CA THR A 212 -3.42 -9.65 -2.35
C THR A 212 -3.93 -8.41 -1.61
N LYS A 213 -5.08 -7.88 -2.05
CA LYS A 213 -5.67 -6.64 -1.55
C LYS A 213 -6.96 -6.84 -0.75
N ASP A 214 -7.27 -5.89 0.13
CA ASP A 214 -8.59 -5.79 0.78
C ASP A 214 -9.61 -5.05 -0.10
N ALA A 215 -10.86 -4.95 0.34
CA ALA A 215 -11.92 -4.28 -0.41
C ALA A 215 -11.66 -2.79 -0.67
N ARG A 216 -10.70 -2.17 0.05
CA ARG A 216 -10.27 -0.78 -0.15
C ARG A 216 -9.03 -0.68 -1.05
N GLY A 217 -8.48 -1.81 -1.51
CA GLY A 217 -7.27 -1.87 -2.32
C GLY A 217 -5.96 -1.88 -1.56
N ARG A 218 -5.99 -1.95 -0.22
CA ARG A 218 -4.77 -1.97 0.57
C ARG A 218 -4.24 -3.39 0.64
N LEU A 219 -2.92 -3.55 0.61
CA LEU A 219 -2.28 -4.86 0.76
C LEU A 219 -2.77 -5.56 2.04
N ARG A 220 -3.04 -6.87 1.96
CA ARG A 220 -3.36 -7.70 3.12
C ARG A 220 -2.08 -8.11 3.84
N VAL A 221 -2.19 -8.26 5.14
CA VAL A 221 -1.11 -8.71 6.04
C VAL A 221 -1.74 -9.48 7.19
N GLY A 222 -1.05 -10.51 7.67
CA GLY A 222 -1.38 -11.17 8.93
C GLY A 222 -0.40 -10.78 10.04
N ALA A 223 -0.77 -11.04 11.29
CA ALA A 223 0.12 -10.90 12.43
C ALA A 223 -0.07 -12.11 13.35
N ALA A 224 1.02 -12.65 13.86
CA ALA A 224 1.00 -13.71 14.84
C ALA A 224 0.69 -13.12 16.23
N ILE A 225 -0.17 -13.82 16.97
CA ILE A 225 -0.56 -13.48 18.35
C ILE A 225 -0.11 -14.57 19.31
#